data_AF-A0A447PL18-F1
#
_entry.id   AF-A0A447PL18-F1
#
_cell.length_a   1.000
_cell.length_b   1.000
_cell.length_c   1.000
_cell.angle_alpha   90.00
_cell.angle_beta   90.00
_cell.angle_gamma   90.00
#
_symmetry.space_group_name_H-M   'P 1'
#
loop_
_entity.id
_entity.type
_entity.pdbx_description
1 polymer ?
#
loop_
_entity_poly.entity_id
_entity_poly.type
_entity_poly.pdbx_seq_one_letter_code
_entity_poly.pdbx_strand_id
1 'polypeptide(L)'
;MIDIDGQVLRYAHGPDRPLKVTWPGPRNGSMAEITASPRIRQDTSTLLTGGPWALFHLLDAGKVQETAVRGRQLVEYDFDGRRVVLEITAGRDFNPVSRELLQNFSCPARAL
;
A
#
# COMPACT_ATOMS: atom_id res chain seq x y z
N MET A 1 -8.03 10.14 -2.18
CA MET A 1 -7.97 9.97 -0.71
C MET A 1 -7.25 8.67 -0.44
N ILE A 2 -6.37 8.67 0.54
CA ILE A 2 -5.67 7.48 1.04
C ILE A 2 -6.02 7.41 2.53
N ASP A 3 -6.52 6.27 3.00
CA ASP A 3 -6.78 5.99 4.42
C ASP A 3 -6.06 4.70 4.79
N ILE A 4 -5.00 4.82 5.61
CA ILE A 4 -4.29 3.66 6.14
C ILE A 4 -4.60 3.55 7.63
N ASP A 5 -5.52 2.64 7.96
CA ASP A 5 -5.89 2.32 9.33
C ASP A 5 -6.38 3.51 10.17
N GLY A 6 -7.04 4.49 9.54
CA GLY A 6 -7.50 5.74 10.17
C GLY A 6 -6.54 6.93 9.99
N GLN A 7 -5.39 6.73 9.34
CA GLN A 7 -4.46 7.80 8.98
C GLN A 7 -4.74 8.25 7.54
N VAL A 8 -5.32 9.45 7.39
CA VAL A 8 -5.93 9.89 6.13
C VAL A 8 -5.12 11.00 5.45
N LEU A 9 -4.87 10.86 4.15
CA LEU A 9 -4.39 11.92 3.27
C LEU A 9 -5.41 12.21 2.16
N ARG A 10 -5.79 13.48 2.02
CA ARG A 10 -6.52 13.98 0.87
C ARG A 10 -5.56 14.78 -0.02
N TYR A 11 -5.43 14.35 -1.26
CA TYR A 11 -4.59 14.98 -2.26
C TYR A 11 -5.44 15.36 -3.48
N ALA A 12 -5.24 16.57 -3.98
CA ALA A 12 -6.00 17.16 -5.08
C ALA A 12 -5.07 17.99 -5.99
N HIS A 13 -4.15 17.31 -6.68
CA HIS A 13 -3.24 17.89 -7.69
C HIS A 13 -2.49 19.16 -7.22
N GLY A 14 -2.07 19.15 -5.95
CA GLY A 14 -1.22 20.19 -5.37
C GLY A 14 0.25 19.76 -5.33
N PRO A 15 1.11 20.45 -4.56
CA PRO A 15 2.45 19.95 -4.29
C PRO A 15 2.39 18.60 -3.59
N ASP A 16 3.39 17.75 -3.84
CA ASP A 16 3.50 16.44 -3.20
C ASP A 16 3.52 16.58 -1.67
N ARG A 17 2.71 15.78 -0.99
CA ARG A 17 2.60 15.78 0.48
C ARG A 17 2.89 14.39 1.03
N PRO A 18 3.93 14.21 1.84
CA PRO A 18 4.19 12.93 2.48
C PRO A 18 3.13 12.65 3.56
N LEU A 19 2.64 11.41 3.61
CA LEU A 19 1.88 10.88 4.73
C LEU A 19 2.78 9.92 5.50
N LYS A 20 3.13 10.27 6.74
CA LYS A 20 3.77 9.33 7.65
C LYS A 20 2.71 8.38 8.19
N VAL A 21 2.93 7.08 8.00
CA VAL A 21 2.03 6.02 8.45
C VAL A 21 2.73 5.18 9.52
N THR A 22 2.05 4.97 10.63
CA THR A 22 2.39 3.93 11.61
C THR A 22 1.46 2.73 11.39
N TRP A 23 2.02 1.53 11.26
CA TRP A 23 1.25 0.30 11.06
C TRP A 23 1.67 -0.77 12.08
N PRO A 24 0.73 -1.45 12.76
CA PRO A 24 -0.70 -1.14 12.86
C PRO A 24 -0.98 0.28 13.39
N GLY A 25 -2.08 0.88 12.97
CA GLY A 25 -2.46 2.24 13.31
C GLY A 25 -3.64 2.32 14.31
N PRO A 26 -4.36 3.46 14.34
CA PRO A 26 -5.47 3.69 15.27
C PRO A 26 -6.63 2.70 15.16
N ARG A 27 -6.82 2.03 14.02
CA ARG A 27 -7.87 1.03 13.80
C ARG A 27 -7.34 -0.41 13.88
N ASN A 28 -6.22 -0.60 14.59
CA ASN A 28 -5.62 -1.90 14.91
C ASN A 28 -5.21 -2.73 13.69
N GLY A 29 -4.77 -2.06 12.62
CA GLY A 29 -4.28 -2.66 11.39
C GLY A 29 -5.36 -3.42 10.61
N SER A 30 -6.60 -2.94 10.63
CA SER A 30 -7.75 -3.68 10.09
C SER A 30 -8.12 -3.31 8.65
N MET A 31 -7.67 -2.15 8.16
CA MET A 31 -8.00 -1.71 6.80
C MET A 31 -6.97 -0.78 6.15
N ALA A 32 -6.96 -0.77 4.82
CA ALA A 32 -6.26 0.22 4.01
C ALA A 32 -7.06 0.50 2.72
N GLU A 33 -7.22 1.77 2.38
CA GLU A 33 -8.08 2.23 1.28
C GLU A 33 -7.41 3.32 0.44
N ILE A 34 -7.56 3.21 -0.88
CA ILE A 34 -7.31 4.29 -1.83
C ILE A 34 -8.60 4.57 -2.60
N THR A 35 -9.05 5.82 -2.57
CA THR A 35 -10.20 6.29 -3.34
C THR A 35 -9.79 7.40 -4.31
N ALA A 36 -10.01 7.19 -5.60
CA ALA A 36 -9.87 8.18 -6.65
C ALA A 36 -11.08 9.14 -6.67
N SER A 37 -10.80 10.43 -6.91
CA SER A 37 -11.82 11.47 -7.06
C SER A 37 -11.74 12.09 -8.46
N PRO A 38 -12.87 12.38 -9.14
CA PRO A 38 -14.24 12.10 -8.71
C PRO A 38 -14.55 10.59 -8.68
N ARG A 39 -15.55 10.20 -7.88
CA ARG A 39 -16.02 8.82 -7.80
C ARG A 39 -16.95 8.55 -9.00
N ILE A 40 -16.39 8.04 -10.10
CA ILE A 40 -17.13 7.77 -11.34
C ILE A 40 -17.99 6.51 -11.17
N ARG A 41 -17.39 5.42 -10.68
CA ARG A 41 -18.08 4.21 -10.18
C ARG A 41 -17.43 3.75 -8.89
N GLN A 42 -18.20 3.11 -8.00
CA GLN A 42 -17.69 2.74 -6.68
C GLN A 42 -16.64 1.62 -6.75
N ASP A 43 -16.90 0.60 -7.57
CA ASP A 43 -16.03 -0.55 -7.83
C ASP A 43 -14.71 -0.18 -8.52
N THR A 44 -14.71 0.85 -9.36
CA THR A 44 -13.51 1.26 -10.10
C THR A 44 -12.81 2.49 -9.53
N SER A 45 -13.40 3.18 -8.55
CA SER A 45 -12.80 4.36 -7.91
C SER A 45 -12.29 4.09 -6.50
N THR A 46 -12.51 2.91 -5.95
CA THR A 46 -12.03 2.54 -4.61
C THR A 46 -11.35 1.19 -4.63
N LEU A 47 -10.15 1.15 -4.06
CA LEU A 47 -9.45 -0.06 -3.70
C LEU A 47 -9.44 -0.13 -2.17
N LEU A 48 -10.16 -1.10 -1.61
CA LEU A 48 -10.25 -1.35 -0.18
C LEU A 48 -9.71 -2.74 0.12
N THR A 49 -8.84 -2.82 1.12
CA THR A 49 -8.31 -4.07 1.66
C THR A 49 -8.60 -4.13 3.15
N GLY A 50 -8.83 -5.34 3.66
CA GLY A 50 -9.22 -5.57 5.05
C GLY A 50 -8.42 -6.67 5.72
N GLY A 51 -8.56 -6.76 7.04
CA GLY A 51 -7.91 -7.74 7.90
C GLY A 51 -6.54 -7.28 8.42
N PRO A 52 -5.89 -8.08 9.29
CA PRO A 52 -4.65 -7.72 10.01
C PRO A 52 -3.44 -7.38 9.12
N TRP A 53 -3.53 -7.70 7.82
CA TRP A 53 -2.49 -7.48 6.81
C TRP A 53 -2.97 -6.55 5.68
N ALA A 54 -4.02 -5.75 5.91
CA ALA A 54 -4.65 -4.93 4.87
C ALA A 54 -3.64 -4.02 4.15
N LEU A 55 -2.74 -3.33 4.87
CA LEU A 55 -1.72 -2.50 4.22
C LEU A 55 -0.87 -3.29 3.21
N PHE A 56 -0.48 -4.52 3.54
CA PHE A 56 0.32 -5.35 2.64
C PHE A 56 -0.50 -5.79 1.43
N HIS A 57 -1.75 -6.19 1.63
CA HIS A 57 -2.65 -6.50 0.53
C HIS A 57 -2.89 -5.29 -0.39
N LEU A 58 -3.00 -4.07 0.16
CA LEU A 58 -3.12 -2.85 -0.63
C LEU A 58 -1.89 -2.67 -1.52
N LEU A 59 -0.70 -2.85 -0.94
CA LEU A 59 0.56 -2.76 -1.66
C LEU A 59 0.74 -3.88 -2.70
N ASP A 60 0.20 -5.08 -2.47
CA ASP A 60 0.20 -6.21 -3.43
C ASP A 60 -0.79 -5.99 -4.59
N ALA A 61 -1.87 -5.25 -4.37
CA ALA A 61 -2.84 -4.93 -5.40
C ALA A 61 -2.33 -3.89 -6.42
N GLY A 62 -1.27 -3.15 -6.07
CA GLY A 62 -0.61 -2.20 -6.96
C GLY A 62 0.52 -2.84 -7.77
N LYS A 63 0.84 -2.24 -8.91
CA LYS A 63 1.98 -2.64 -9.74
C LYS A 63 3.25 -1.96 -9.25
N VAL A 64 4.20 -2.75 -8.75
CA VAL A 64 5.52 -2.24 -8.37
C VAL A 64 6.29 -1.84 -9.63
N GLN A 65 6.86 -0.65 -9.62
CA GLN A 65 7.82 -0.20 -10.64
C GLN A 65 9.24 -0.30 -10.11
N GLU A 66 10.16 -0.69 -10.98
CA GLU A 66 11.59 -0.68 -10.67
C GLU A 66 12.07 0.74 -10.41
N THR A 67 12.88 0.91 -9.38
CA THR A 67 13.55 2.18 -9.06
C THR A 67 15.00 1.93 -8.72
N ALA A 68 15.88 2.80 -9.25
CA ALA A 68 17.31 2.74 -8.96
C ALA A 68 17.65 3.28 -7.55
N VAL A 69 16.69 3.91 -6.86
CA VAL A 69 16.92 4.53 -5.55
C VAL A 69 16.61 3.52 -4.44
N ARG A 70 17.65 3.15 -3.69
CA ARG A 70 17.53 2.24 -2.56
C ARG A 70 16.59 2.81 -1.49
N GLY A 71 15.70 1.97 -0.95
CA GLY A 71 14.77 2.33 0.12
C GLY A 71 13.56 3.15 -0.34
N ARG A 72 13.41 3.34 -1.66
CA ARG A 72 12.19 3.87 -2.28
C ARG A 72 11.53 2.77 -3.09
N GLN A 73 10.22 2.81 -3.16
CA GLN A 73 9.44 1.95 -4.05
C GLN A 73 8.35 2.79 -4.68
N LEU A 74 8.17 2.64 -5.99
CA LEU A 74 7.07 3.24 -6.71
C LEU A 74 6.00 2.17 -6.92
N VAL A 75 4.77 2.46 -6.49
CA VAL A 75 3.63 1.56 -6.66
C VAL A 75 2.53 2.29 -7.41
N GLU A 76 2.11 1.69 -8.52
CA GLU A 76 1.09 2.21 -9.40
C GLU A 76 -0.25 1.52 -9.19
N TYR A 77 -1.31 2.33 -9.20
CA TYR A 77 -2.69 1.89 -9.16
C TYR A 77 -3.44 2.48 -10.36
N ASP A 78 -4.32 1.69 -10.96
CA ASP A 78 -5.21 2.14 -12.04
C ASP A 78 -6.66 2.15 -11.55
N PHE A 79 -7.35 3.27 -11.73
CA PHE A 79 -8.75 3.45 -11.38
C PHE A 79 -9.57 3.79 -12.64
N ASP A 80 -9.71 2.83 -13.56
CA ASP A 80 -10.42 3.00 -14.84
C ASP A 80 -9.68 3.99 -15.76
N GLY A 81 -8.38 3.75 -15.98
CA GLY A 81 -7.49 4.61 -16.77
C GLY A 81 -6.95 5.84 -16.03
N ARG A 82 -7.34 6.02 -14.76
CA ARG A 82 -6.82 7.08 -13.88
C ARG A 82 -5.69 6.52 -13.04
N ARG A 83 -4.47 6.77 -13.50
CA ARG A 83 -3.25 6.29 -12.86
C ARG A 83 -2.89 7.11 -11.62
N VAL A 84 -2.56 6.42 -10.54
CA VAL A 84 -2.00 6.98 -9.31
C VAL A 84 -0.67 6.29 -9.04
N VAL A 85 0.41 7.05 -8.87
CA VAL A 85 1.72 6.52 -8.49
C VAL A 85 2.05 7.04 -7.10
N LEU A 86 2.33 6.11 -6.18
CA LEU A 86 2.75 6.43 -4.82
C LEU A 86 4.23 6.11 -4.66
N GLU A 87 5.01 7.07 -4.17
CA GLU A 87 6.34 6.81 -3.63
C GLU A 87 6.20 6.35 -2.18
N ILE A 88 6.66 5.13 -1.91
CA ILE A 88 6.70 4.56 -0.58
C ILE A 88 8.16 4.55 -0.14
N THR A 89 8.37 5.13 1.03
CA THR A 89 9.65 5.11 1.72
C THR A 89 9.44 4.52 3.09
N ALA A 90 10.42 3.74 3.52
CA ALA A 90 10.39 3.05 4.78
C ALA A 90 11.54 3.49 5.67
N GLY A 91 11.28 3.48 6.99
CA GLY A 91 12.37 3.53 7.97
C GLY A 91 13.28 2.29 7.83
N ARG A 92 14.41 2.30 8.55
CA ARG A 92 15.48 1.28 8.47
C ARG A 92 15.03 -0.19 8.51
N ASP A 93 13.82 -0.47 9.00
CA ASP A 93 13.32 -1.83 9.27
C ASP A 93 12.21 -2.32 8.32
N PHE A 94 11.65 -1.48 7.44
CA PHE A 94 10.66 -1.94 6.44
C PHE A 94 11.33 -2.10 5.08
N ASN A 95 11.72 -3.33 4.77
CA ASN A 95 12.26 -3.70 3.47
C ASN A 95 11.14 -4.29 2.61
N PRO A 96 10.64 -3.62 1.55
CA PRO A 96 9.63 -4.21 0.69
C PRO A 96 10.07 -5.48 -0.04
N VAL A 97 11.38 -5.76 -0.11
CA VAL A 97 11.95 -7.00 -0.65
C VAL A 97 11.67 -8.22 0.25
N SER A 98 11.47 -8.04 1.57
CA SER A 98 11.18 -9.19 2.46
C SER A 98 9.74 -9.72 2.34
N ARG A 99 8.89 -9.09 1.53
CA ARG A 99 7.50 -9.52 1.30
C ARG A 99 7.42 -10.83 0.52
N GLU A 100 8.30 -11.03 -0.47
CA GLU A 100 8.39 -12.28 -1.23
C GLU A 100 8.77 -13.48 -0.34
N LEU A 101 9.55 -13.24 0.72
CA LEU A 101 9.94 -14.27 1.68
C LEU A 101 8.75 -14.79 2.49
N LEU A 102 7.73 -13.95 2.73
CA LEU A 102 6.54 -14.33 3.50
C LEU A 102 5.47 -15.01 2.61
N GLN A 103 5.40 -14.64 1.32
CA GLN A 103 4.39 -15.21 0.42
C GLN A 103 4.62 -16.69 0.11
N ASN A 104 5.88 -17.14 0.06
CA ASN A 104 6.26 -18.51 -0.27
C ASN A 104 6.82 -19.28 0.93
N PHE A 105 6.58 -18.79 2.15
CA PHE A 105 7.07 -19.46 3.34
C PHE A 105 6.35 -20.81 3.52
N SER A 106 7.12 -21.89 3.60
CA SER A 106 6.63 -23.21 3.97
C SER A 106 7.40 -23.67 5.20
N CYS A 107 6.68 -24.20 6.20
CA CYS A 107 7.31 -24.78 7.37
C CYS A 107 8.22 -25.95 6.92
N PRO A 108 9.47 -26.01 7.40
CA PRO A 108 10.33 -27.15 7.10
C PRO A 108 9.65 -28.43 7.58
N ALA A 109 9.64 -29.46 6.73
CA ALA A 109 9.24 -30.79 7.15
C ALA A 109 10.12 -31.21 8.33
N ARG A 110 9.50 -31.84 9.34
CA ARG A 110 10.09 -32.22 10.63
C ARG A 110 11.57 -32.62 10.49
N ALA A 111 12.46 -31.93 11.19
CA ALA A 111 13.85 -32.34 11.32
C ALA A 111 13.87 -33.72 11.99
N LEU A 112 14.40 -34.72 11.29
CA LEU A 112 14.68 -36.06 11.82
C LEU A 112 15.91 -36.02 12.72
#